data_AF-A0A6J1WQW1-F1
#
_entry.id   AF-A0A6J1WQW1-F1
#
_cell.length_a   1.000
_cell.length_b   1.000
_cell.length_c   1.000
_cell.angle_alpha   90.00
_cell.angle_beta   90.00
_cell.angle_gamma   90.00
#
_symmetry.space_group_name_H-M   'P 1'
#
loop_
_entity.id
_entity.type
_entity.pdbx_description
1 polymer ?
#
loop_
_entity_poly.entity_id
_entity_poly.type
_entity_poly.pdbx_seq_one_letter_code
_entity_poly.pdbx_strand_id
1 'polypeptide(L)'
;QFGWDTVTAFSQNEEVYSLAVNELVTQLEAANITCAASITFAESDFKEQLQQLKELDTRIIIGSFSQEMIPKIFCEAFKLGMFGAEYAWLVAGAPPRVRGAAPCARAHLARALEGLVTVTAHRGLVGDVISYSGL
;
A
#
# COMPACT_ATOMS: atom_id res chain seq x y z
N GLN A 1 -10.94 -4.64 -21.65
CA GLN A 1 -11.21 -3.88 -20.41
C GLN A 1 -9.92 -3.94 -19.62
N PHE A 2 -9.25 -2.81 -19.43
CA PHE A 2 -8.00 -2.80 -18.65
C PHE A 2 -8.41 -2.93 -17.17
N GLY A 3 -7.95 -3.97 -16.47
CA GLY A 3 -8.37 -4.35 -15.10
C GLY A 3 -7.93 -3.40 -13.98
N TRP A 4 -8.01 -2.09 -14.23
CA TRP A 4 -7.79 -1.00 -13.27
C TRP A 4 -8.99 -0.78 -12.35
N ASP A 5 -10.08 -1.53 -12.57
CA ASP A 5 -11.29 -1.55 -11.73
C ASP A 5 -11.12 -2.40 -10.47
N THR A 6 -9.98 -3.08 -10.31
CA THR A 6 -9.75 -4.08 -9.29
C THR A 6 -8.54 -3.73 -8.42
N VAL A 7 -8.76 -3.62 -7.11
CA VAL A 7 -7.73 -3.34 -6.10
C VAL A 7 -7.61 -4.50 -5.12
N THR A 8 -6.45 -4.66 -4.50
CA THR A 8 -6.27 -5.57 -3.37
C THR A 8 -5.79 -4.80 -2.15
N ALA A 9 -6.46 -5.01 -1.03
CA ALA A 9 -6.09 -4.49 0.27
C ALA A 9 -5.04 -5.39 0.94
N PHE A 10 -4.02 -4.78 1.55
CA PHE A 10 -2.94 -5.47 2.25
C PHE A 10 -2.66 -4.80 3.60
N SER A 11 -3.08 -5.40 4.71
CA SER A 11 -2.99 -4.76 6.04
C SER A 11 -2.32 -5.60 7.12
N GLN A 12 -1.59 -4.93 8.01
CA GLN A 12 -1.07 -5.56 9.22
C GLN A 12 -2.23 -5.94 10.15
N ASN A 13 -2.15 -7.10 10.80
CA ASN A 13 -3.18 -7.67 11.67
C ASN A 13 -3.19 -6.99 13.06
N GLU A 14 -3.35 -5.66 13.06
CA GLU A 14 -3.67 -4.87 14.23
C GLU A 14 -4.87 -3.99 13.88
N GLU A 15 -5.75 -3.80 14.86
CA GLU A 15 -7.06 -3.15 14.68
C GLU A 15 -6.97 -1.80 13.94
N VAL A 16 -5.97 -0.98 14.29
CA VAL A 16 -5.76 0.34 13.69
C VAL A 16 -5.50 0.29 12.18
N TYR A 17 -4.79 -0.73 11.71
CA TYR A 17 -4.43 -0.85 10.29
C TYR A 17 -5.55 -1.49 9.48
N SER A 18 -6.22 -2.50 10.04
CA SER A 18 -7.39 -3.15 9.44
C SER A 18 -8.57 -2.20 9.30
N LEU A 19 -8.83 -1.35 10.32
CA LEU A 19 -9.92 -0.38 10.27
C LEU A 19 -9.73 0.65 9.14
N ALA A 20 -8.51 1.18 8.99
CA ALA A 20 -8.19 2.14 7.93
C ALA A 20 -8.45 1.57 6.53
N VAL A 21 -8.16 0.29 6.33
CA VAL A 21 -8.45 -0.41 5.06
C VAL A 21 -9.95 -0.63 4.88
N ASN A 22 -10.67 -1.08 5.91
CA ASN A 22 -12.11 -1.31 5.80
C ASN A 22 -12.88 -0.04 5.42
N GLU A 23 -12.50 1.10 6.00
CA GLU A 23 -13.09 2.39 5.65
C GLU A 23 -12.78 2.78 4.20
N LEU A 24 -11.52 2.61 3.78
CA LEU A 24 -11.11 2.91 2.41
C LEU A 24 -11.77 1.99 1.37
N VAL A 25 -11.88 0.69 1.66
CA VAL A 25 -12.60 -0.26 0.79
C VAL A 25 -14.06 0.15 0.64
N THR A 26 -14.72 0.53 1.74
CA THR A 26 -16.11 1.01 1.70
C THR A 26 -16.25 2.27 0.81
N GLN A 27 -15.29 3.18 0.86
CA GLN A 27 -15.28 4.39 0.00
C GLN A 27 -15.03 4.05 -1.48
N LEU A 28 -14.16 3.07 -1.75
CA LEU A 28 -13.86 2.62 -3.11
C LEU A 28 -15.05 1.90 -3.74
N GLU A 29 -15.73 1.05 -2.98
CA GLU A 29 -16.96 0.39 -3.42
C GLU A 29 -18.05 1.41 -3.75
N ALA A 30 -18.20 2.47 -2.95
CA ALA A 30 -19.12 3.57 -3.23
C ALA A 30 -18.76 4.34 -4.52
N ALA A 31 -17.49 4.30 -4.96
CA ALA A 31 -17.01 4.85 -6.21
C ALA A 31 -17.05 3.85 -7.39
N ASN A 32 -17.62 2.65 -7.21
CA ASN A 32 -17.64 1.53 -8.16
C ASN A 32 -16.25 0.95 -8.49
N ILE A 33 -15.31 1.01 -7.55
CA ILE A 33 -14.02 0.31 -7.63
C ILE A 33 -14.16 -1.00 -6.83
N THR A 34 -13.79 -2.12 -7.45
CA THR A 34 -13.94 -3.46 -6.86
C THR A 34 -12.72 -3.82 -6.02
N CYS A 35 -12.93 -4.21 -4.77
CA CYS A 35 -11.90 -4.85 -3.96
C CYS A 35 -11.91 -6.36 -4.23
N ALA A 36 -10.92 -6.87 -4.98
CA ALA A 36 -10.85 -8.31 -5.30
C ALA A 36 -10.52 -9.16 -4.09
N ALA A 37 -9.66 -8.65 -3.21
CA ALA A 37 -9.24 -9.35 -2.02
C ALA A 37 -8.81 -8.37 -0.92
N SER A 38 -8.89 -8.85 0.32
CA SER A 38 -8.26 -8.21 1.47
C SER A 38 -7.39 -9.24 2.15
N ILE A 39 -6.08 -9.01 2.14
CA ILE A 39 -5.07 -9.86 2.74
C ILE A 39 -4.59 -9.19 4.03
N THR A 40 -4.65 -9.93 5.13
CA THR A 40 -4.09 -9.51 6.41
C THR A 40 -2.83 -10.30 6.72
N PHE A 41 -1.86 -9.64 7.36
CA PHE A 41 -0.58 -10.29 7.70
C PHE A 41 -0.12 -9.92 9.11
N ALA A 42 0.64 -10.81 9.74
CA ALA A 42 1.43 -10.55 10.92
C ALA A 42 2.91 -10.33 10.56
N GLU A 43 3.69 -9.80 11.49
CA GLU A 43 5.13 -9.63 11.27
C GLU A 43 5.84 -10.96 10.97
N SER A 44 5.34 -12.08 11.47
CA SER A 44 5.92 -13.41 11.26
C SER A 44 5.72 -13.98 9.85
N ASP A 45 4.65 -13.59 9.14
CA ASP A 45 4.23 -14.21 7.88
C ASP A 45 4.09 -13.23 6.70
N PHE A 46 4.43 -11.95 6.87
CA PHE A 46 4.28 -10.92 5.83
C PHE A 46 4.86 -11.29 4.46
N LYS A 47 5.91 -12.11 4.40
CA LYS A 47 6.52 -12.57 3.14
C LYS A 47 5.62 -13.55 2.38
N GLU A 48 5.01 -14.48 3.10
CA GLU A 48 4.08 -15.46 2.54
C GLU A 48 2.83 -14.73 2.03
N GLN A 49 2.34 -13.77 2.81
CA GLN A 49 1.18 -12.95 2.44
C GLN A 49 1.48 -12.04 1.22
N LEU A 50 2.70 -11.51 1.08
CA LEU A 50 3.13 -10.78 -0.12
C LEU A 50 3.21 -11.67 -1.36
N GLN A 51 3.63 -12.93 -1.19
CA GLN A 51 3.64 -13.90 -2.28
C GLN A 51 2.21 -14.23 -2.75
N GLN A 52 1.28 -14.44 -1.81
CA GLN A 52 -0.15 -14.61 -2.13
C GLN A 52 -0.72 -13.37 -2.85
N LEU A 53 -0.38 -12.17 -2.37
CA LEU A 53 -0.75 -10.92 -3.03
C LEU A 53 -0.26 -10.86 -4.48
N LYS A 54 0.97 -11.31 -4.74
CA LYS A 54 1.51 -11.37 -6.10
C LYS A 54 0.75 -12.36 -6.99
N GLU A 55 0.34 -13.50 -6.45
CA GLU A 55 -0.40 -14.53 -7.18
C GLU A 55 -1.80 -14.09 -7.61
N LEU A 56 -2.40 -13.12 -6.90
CA LEU A 56 -3.65 -12.47 -7.32
C LEU A 56 -3.49 -11.59 -8.57
N ASP A 57 -2.25 -11.32 -9.00
CA ASP A 57 -1.88 -10.48 -10.15
C ASP A 57 -2.52 -9.08 -10.16
N THR A 58 -2.95 -8.60 -8.99
CA THR A 58 -3.54 -7.27 -8.85
C THR A 58 -2.44 -6.21 -8.84
N ARG A 59 -2.63 -5.17 -9.66
CA ARG A 59 -1.59 -4.14 -9.89
C ARG A 59 -1.75 -2.90 -9.03
N ILE A 60 -2.93 -2.67 -8.46
CA ILE A 60 -3.20 -1.57 -7.54
C ILE A 60 -3.37 -2.14 -6.13
N ILE A 61 -2.45 -1.77 -5.24
CA ILE A 61 -2.36 -2.32 -3.90
C ILE A 61 -2.57 -1.20 -2.88
N ILE A 62 -3.48 -1.45 -1.95
CA ILE A 62 -3.79 -0.53 -0.86
C ILE A 62 -3.18 -1.08 0.42
N GLY A 63 -2.10 -0.46 0.88
CA GLY A 63 -1.35 -0.87 2.05
C GLY A 63 -1.74 -0.11 3.32
N SER A 64 -1.84 -0.83 4.44
CA SER A 64 -1.96 -0.21 5.77
C SER A 64 -1.15 -0.99 6.78
N PHE A 65 -0.04 -0.42 7.22
CA PHE A 65 0.91 -1.10 8.11
C PHE A 65 1.83 -0.12 8.81
N SER A 66 2.46 -0.60 9.88
CA SER A 66 3.35 0.20 10.72
C SER A 66 4.58 0.72 9.97
N GLN A 67 5.13 1.84 10.44
CA GLN A 67 6.37 2.43 9.92
C GLN A 67 7.56 1.46 9.94
N GLU A 68 7.57 0.52 10.88
CA GLU A 68 8.59 -0.52 10.97
C GLU A 68 8.45 -1.56 9.85
N MET A 69 7.21 -1.89 9.47
CA MET A 69 6.95 -2.88 8.43
C MET A 69 7.15 -2.32 7.02
N ILE A 70 7.00 -1.01 6.79
CA ILE A 70 7.19 -0.40 5.46
C ILE A 70 8.52 -0.84 4.80
N PRO A 71 9.71 -0.63 5.40
CA PRO A 71 10.96 -1.02 4.76
C PRO A 71 11.09 -2.55 4.58
N LYS A 72 10.51 -3.36 5.48
CA LYS A 72 10.54 -4.84 5.37
C LYS A 72 9.70 -5.30 4.16
N ILE A 73 8.50 -4.75 4.00
CA ILE A 73 7.57 -5.03 2.91
C ILE A 73 8.15 -4.60 1.56
N PHE A 74 8.60 -3.36 1.43
CA PHE A 74 9.11 -2.86 0.16
C PHE A 74 10.42 -3.53 -0.27
N CYS A 75 11.27 -3.94 0.67
CA CYS A 75 12.43 -4.77 0.36
C CYS A 75 12.04 -6.14 -0.20
N GLU A 76 10.95 -6.74 0.28
CA GLU A 76 10.45 -8.02 -0.23
C GLU A 76 9.72 -7.83 -1.57
N ALA A 77 8.88 -6.80 -1.69
CA ALA A 77 8.23 -6.41 -2.93
C ALA A 77 9.25 -6.19 -4.05
N PHE A 78 10.42 -5.60 -3.76
CA PHE A 78 11.51 -5.48 -4.74
C PHE A 78 11.98 -6.84 -5.26
N LYS A 79 12.21 -7.81 -4.38
CA LYS A 79 12.64 -9.17 -4.77
C LYS A 79 11.57 -9.87 -5.59
N LEU A 80 10.30 -9.63 -5.24
CA LEU A 80 9.15 -10.12 -5.97
C LEU A 80 8.88 -9.30 -7.25
N GLY A 81 9.63 -8.25 -7.57
CA GLY A 81 9.37 -7.43 -8.76
C GLY A 81 8.06 -6.64 -8.71
N MET A 82 7.50 -6.42 -7.52
CA MET A 82 6.25 -5.68 -7.29
C MET A 82 6.48 -4.17 -7.14
N PHE A 83 7.12 -3.55 -8.13
CA PHE A 83 7.47 -2.12 -8.11
C PHE A 83 7.55 -1.53 -9.53
N GLY A 84 7.67 -0.20 -9.62
CA GLY A 84 7.78 0.51 -10.90
C GLY A 84 6.43 0.62 -11.62
N ALA A 85 6.46 0.83 -12.95
CA ALA A 85 5.26 1.11 -13.74
C ALA A 85 4.21 -0.02 -13.75
N GLU A 86 4.58 -1.23 -13.33
CA GLU A 86 3.71 -2.40 -13.30
C GLU A 86 2.87 -2.51 -12.01
N TYR A 87 3.22 -1.77 -10.96
CA TYR A 87 2.54 -1.83 -9.65
C TYR A 87 2.38 -0.45 -9.03
N ALA A 88 1.15 -0.12 -8.63
CA ALA A 88 0.82 1.08 -7.88
C ALA A 88 0.56 0.73 -6.41
N TRP A 89 1.33 1.34 -5.51
CA TRP A 89 1.14 1.22 -4.06
C TRP A 89 0.54 2.49 -3.50
N LEU A 90 -0.62 2.37 -2.86
CA LEU A 90 -1.26 3.42 -2.06
C LEU A 90 -1.17 3.03 -0.59
N VAL A 91 -0.32 3.69 0.19
CA VAL A 91 -0.10 3.31 1.60
C VAL A 91 -0.67 4.37 2.53
N ALA A 92 -1.53 3.95 3.46
CA ALA A 92 -2.05 4.81 4.50
C ALA A 92 -0.94 5.22 5.48
N GLY A 93 -0.90 6.50 5.83
CA GLY A 93 0.06 7.06 6.78
C GLY A 93 1.15 7.91 6.14
N ALA A 94 2.19 8.21 6.91
CA ALA A 94 3.28 9.09 6.50
C ALA A 94 4.36 8.34 5.71
N PRO A 95 5.17 9.04 4.89
CA PRO A 95 6.33 8.46 4.22
C PRO A 95 7.25 7.69 5.18
N PRO A 96 7.89 6.59 4.73
CA PRO A 96 8.71 5.75 5.58
C PRO A 96 9.85 6.53 6.23
N ARG A 97 9.89 6.50 7.56
CA ARG A 97 11.07 6.97 8.31
C ARG A 97 12.04 5.81 8.49
N VAL A 98 12.92 5.60 7.51
CA VAL A 98 13.99 4.58 7.61
C VAL A 98 14.99 5.02 8.68
N ARG A 99 14.82 4.51 9.90
CA ARG A 99 15.75 4.69 11.02
C ARG A 99 16.69 3.48 11.10
N GLY A 100 18.00 3.72 11.16
CA GLY A 100 18.99 2.65 11.27
C GLY A 100 19.30 1.94 9.95
N ALA A 101 19.74 0.67 10.05
CA ALA A 101 20.08 -0.15 8.90
C ALA A 101 18.81 -0.65 8.21
N ALA A 102 18.70 -0.45 6.89
CA ALA A 102 17.57 -0.95 6.12
C ALA A 102 17.64 -2.49 5.98
N PRO A 103 16.50 -3.20 5.91
CA PRO A 103 16.46 -4.66 5.71
C PRO A 103 17.07 -5.15 4.40
N CYS A 104 17.32 -4.25 3.45
CA CYS A 104 18.00 -4.50 2.18
C CYS A 104 18.84 -3.30 1.76
N ALA A 105 19.59 -3.42 0.66
CA ALA A 105 20.38 -2.32 0.12
C ALA A 105 19.50 -1.08 -0.14
N ARG A 106 19.99 0.11 0.25
CA ARG A 106 19.23 1.37 0.12
C ARG A 106 18.75 1.64 -1.32
N ALA A 107 19.53 1.24 -2.32
CA ALA A 107 19.15 1.35 -3.73
C ALA A 107 17.93 0.48 -4.09
N HIS A 108 17.81 -0.71 -3.52
CA HIS A 108 16.65 -1.59 -3.75
C HIS A 108 15.40 -1.01 -3.11
N LEU A 109 15.52 -0.55 -1.86
CA LEU A 109 14.42 0.09 -1.16
C LEU A 109 13.95 1.37 -1.88
N ALA A 110 14.88 2.21 -2.35
CA ALA A 110 14.54 3.42 -3.09
C ALA A 110 13.76 3.12 -4.37
N ARG A 111 14.17 2.10 -5.14
CA ARG A 111 13.45 1.65 -6.34
C ARG A 111 12.07 1.07 -6.04
N ALA A 112 11.94 0.35 -4.92
CA ALA A 112 10.66 -0.23 -4.52
C ALA A 112 9.63 0.82 -4.09
N LEU A 113 10.11 1.92 -3.50
CA LEU A 113 9.28 3.04 -3.06
C LEU A 113 9.00 4.06 -4.19
N GLU A 114 9.60 3.88 -5.36
CA GLU A 114 9.36 4.75 -6.51
C GLU A 114 7.90 4.63 -6.96
N GLY A 115 7.19 5.77 -7.02
CA GLY A 115 5.76 5.80 -7.36
C GLY A 115 4.81 5.48 -6.19
N LEU A 116 5.32 5.31 -4.97
CA LEU A 116 4.49 5.17 -3.76
C LEU A 116 3.66 6.44 -3.52
N VAL A 117 2.34 6.28 -3.43
CA VAL A 117 1.42 7.32 -2.99
C VAL A 117 1.08 7.12 -1.53
N THR A 118 1.43 8.07 -0.66
CA THR A 118 1.05 8.03 0.75
C THR A 118 -0.22 8.82 0.99
N VAL A 119 -1.19 8.23 1.67
CA VAL A 119 -2.47 8.88 2.00
C VAL A 119 -2.51 9.22 3.48
N THR A 120 -2.59 10.51 3.80
CA THR A 120 -2.72 11.01 5.17
C THR A 120 -4.01 11.82 5.31
N ALA A 121 -4.80 11.55 6.36
CA ALA A 121 -5.93 12.41 6.70
C ALA A 121 -5.42 13.78 7.16
N HIS A 122 -5.71 14.83 6.39
CA HIS A 122 -5.41 16.19 6.79
C HIS A 122 -6.44 16.60 7.86
N ARG A 123 -6.02 16.81 9.12
CA ARG A 123 -6.86 17.46 10.15
C ARG A 123 -6.97 18.98 9.91
N GLY A 124 -7.30 19.37 8.69
CA GLY A 124 -7.59 20.75 8.33
C GLY A 124 -9.09 20.94 8.25
N LEU A 125 -9.64 21.81 9.11
CA LEU A 125 -10.92 22.46 8.82
C LEU A 125 -10.73 23.31 7.56
N VAL A 126 -10.86 22.72 6.38
CA VAL A 126 -10.84 23.44 5.11
C VAL A 126 -11.95 22.86 4.26
N GLY A 127 -12.85 23.74 3.83
CA GLY A 127 -14.01 23.42 3.01
C GLY A 127 -13.63 22.72 1.70
N ASP A 128 -14.68 22.24 1.05
CA ASP A 128 -14.74 21.51 -0.21
C ASP A 128 -13.86 22.13 -1.32
N VAL A 129 -12.56 21.85 -1.30
CA VAL A 129 -11.63 22.27 -2.35
C VAL A 129 -11.07 21.02 -3.02
N ILE A 130 -11.42 20.90 -4.29
CA ILE A 130 -10.98 19.85 -5.20
C ILE A 130 -9.46 19.93 -5.37
N SER A 131 -8.79 18.81 -5.11
CA SER A 131 -7.36 18.63 -5.38
C SER A 131 -7.14 18.43 -6.88
N TYR A 132 -6.32 19.27 -7.51
CA TYR A 132 -5.87 19.09 -8.88
C TYR A 132 -4.44 18.51 -8.87
N SER A 133 -4.23 17.40 -9.56
CA SER A 133 -2.90 16.83 -9.83
C SER A 133 -2.45 17.25 -11.23
N GLY A 134 -1.25 17.84 -11.33
CA GLY A 134 -0.64 18.28 -12.59
C GLY A 134 0.49 17.36 -13.04
N LEU A 135 0.67 17.26 -14.36
CA LEU A 135 1.81 16.62 -15.04
C LEU A 135 3.11 17.42 -14.86
#